data_AF-A0A4T0VNP9-F1
#
_entry.id   AF-A0A4T0VNP9-F1
#
_cell.length_a   1.000
_cell.length_b   1.000
_cell.length_c   1.000
_cell.angle_alpha   90.00
_cell.angle_beta   90.00
_cell.angle_gamma   90.00
#
_symmetry.space_group_name_H-M   'P 1'
#
loop_
_entity.id
_entity.type
_entity.pdbx_description
1 polymer ?
#
loop_
_entity_poly.entity_id
_entity_poly.type
_entity_poly.pdbx_seq_one_letter_code
_entity_poly.pdbx_strand_id
1 'polypeptide(L)'
;MSTENKLPASLGAAPYRFTLKDLDESMWSEHPLGRTAFGMKVSGFHRWGFVIYRTTYNDDAMWERYLQVLKLSAQDCLASLGGDVLLEQYMDWLVISDPATLDGASKADVKKHFQSWYAARSEERDGPGAAKSGTKRLPRFQHCVYVDRKCMDTVAELPASYMSSRGRRPGSNVVAVVIDGTFDETTPSNDQGLYPDVEGCTGRYVGWRYDDIEMLVNTYEEAHDYSLSGIEYKRPPLISPFGFNSMPA
;
A
#
# COMPACT_ATOMS: atom_id res chain seq x y z
N MET A 1 -7.80 -27.36 22.91
CA MET A 1 -6.72 -26.71 23.68
C MET A 1 -6.08 -25.72 22.73
N SER A 2 -6.55 -24.48 22.76
CA SER A 2 -6.11 -23.43 21.82
C SER A 2 -5.16 -22.52 22.57
N THR A 3 -3.89 -22.56 22.18
CA THR A 3 -2.88 -21.60 22.64
C THR A 3 -3.05 -20.31 21.85
N GLU A 4 -3.70 -19.33 22.46
CA GLU A 4 -3.68 -17.94 22.00
C GLU A 4 -2.23 -17.44 22.03
N ASN A 5 -1.67 -17.13 20.85
CA ASN A 5 -0.47 -16.32 20.72
C ASN A 5 -0.79 -14.89 21.18
N LYS A 6 -0.71 -14.66 22.50
CA LYS A 6 -0.58 -13.31 23.06
C LYS A 6 0.73 -12.71 22.55
N LEU A 7 0.65 -11.70 21.70
CA LEU A 7 1.77 -10.78 21.49
C LEU A 7 2.21 -10.23 22.87
N PRO A 8 3.52 -10.04 23.10
CA PRO A 8 3.99 -9.47 24.35
C PRO A 8 3.44 -8.05 24.48
N ALA A 9 2.81 -7.78 25.63
CA ALA A 9 2.46 -6.44 26.05
C ALA A 9 3.72 -5.56 25.97
N SER A 10 3.65 -4.47 25.21
CA SER A 10 4.77 -3.54 25.11
C SER A 10 5.11 -3.03 26.51
N LEU A 11 6.32 -3.35 26.97
CA LEU A 11 6.87 -2.76 28.19
C LEU A 11 7.00 -1.25 27.98
N GLY A 12 6.17 -0.47 28.67
CA GLY A 12 6.49 0.87 29.14
C GLY A 12 7.08 1.85 28.12
N ALA A 13 6.55 1.90 26.89
CA ALA A 13 6.88 3.00 25.99
C ALA A 13 6.33 4.32 26.60
N ALA A 14 7.21 5.31 26.78
CA ALA A 14 6.81 6.65 27.20
C ALA A 14 5.65 7.17 26.32
N PRO A 15 4.72 8.00 26.85
CA PRO A 15 3.68 8.59 26.01
C PRO A 15 4.36 9.30 24.84
N TYR A 16 3.92 8.98 23.62
CA TYR A 16 4.45 9.52 22.37
C TYR A 16 4.73 11.02 22.53
N ARG A 17 5.90 11.49 22.09
CA ARG A 17 6.30 12.90 22.22
C ARG A 17 5.37 13.87 21.47
N PHE A 18 4.49 13.33 20.62
CA PHE A 18 3.64 14.07 19.71
C PHE A 18 2.36 13.27 19.39
N THR A 19 1.22 13.93 19.30
CA THR A 19 -0.10 13.34 19.01
C THR A 19 -0.77 14.03 17.82
N LEU A 20 -1.84 13.44 17.25
CA LEU A 20 -2.64 14.09 16.20
C LEU A 20 -3.21 15.46 16.64
N LYS A 21 -3.32 15.71 17.96
CA LYS A 21 -3.80 16.98 18.51
C LYS A 21 -2.73 18.07 18.50
N ASP A 22 -1.46 17.69 18.49
CA ASP A 22 -0.31 18.60 18.53
C ASP A 22 0.08 19.08 17.12
N LEU A 23 -0.51 18.51 16.07
CA LEU A 23 -0.35 18.94 14.68
C LEU A 23 -1.23 20.16 14.38
N ASP A 24 -0.64 21.29 14.00
CA ASP A 24 -1.35 22.44 13.43
C ASP A 24 -1.22 22.55 11.90
N GLU A 25 -2.03 23.41 11.28
CA GLU A 25 -2.07 23.65 9.82
C GLU A 25 -0.73 24.05 9.21
N SER A 26 0.09 24.79 9.97
CA SER A 26 1.40 25.28 9.51
C SER A 26 2.49 24.22 9.53
N MET A 27 2.29 23.13 10.29
CA MET A 27 3.23 22.01 10.38
C MET A 27 3.08 21.00 9.23
N TRP A 28 1.97 20.99 8.48
CA TRP A 28 1.68 19.90 7.53
C TRP A 28 2.52 19.92 6.26
N SER A 29 2.91 21.09 5.75
CA SER A 29 3.68 21.17 4.50
C SER A 29 5.16 20.81 4.68
N GLU A 30 5.68 20.89 5.89
CA GLU A 30 7.10 20.64 6.19
C GLU A 30 7.33 19.32 6.93
N HIS A 31 6.28 18.70 7.48
CA HIS A 31 6.40 17.44 8.21
C HIS A 31 6.40 16.25 7.23
N PRO A 32 7.35 15.32 7.35
CA PRO A 32 7.29 14.06 6.62
C PRO A 32 5.98 13.33 6.91
N LEU A 33 5.28 12.90 5.86
CA LEU A 33 3.94 12.28 5.95
C LEU A 33 2.83 13.22 6.49
N GLY A 34 3.00 14.53 6.29
CA GLY A 34 2.06 15.55 6.73
C GLY A 34 0.67 15.42 6.09
N ARG A 35 0.56 14.96 4.83
CA ARG A 35 -0.72 14.76 4.14
C ARG A 35 -1.49 13.60 4.72
N THR A 36 -0.81 12.51 5.05
CA THR A 36 -1.39 11.38 5.77
C THR A 36 -1.96 11.83 7.11
N ALA A 37 -1.17 12.57 7.90
CA ALA A 37 -1.60 13.08 9.20
C ALA A 37 -2.78 14.06 9.08
N PHE A 38 -2.73 14.97 8.10
CA PHE A 38 -3.81 15.90 7.78
C PHE A 38 -5.10 15.17 7.40
N GLY A 39 -5.00 14.18 6.52
CA GLY A 39 -6.12 13.34 6.09
C GLY A 39 -6.81 12.67 7.26
N MET A 40 -6.05 12.13 8.22
CA MET A 40 -6.60 11.58 9.46
C MET A 40 -7.31 12.65 10.29
N LYS A 41 -6.72 13.82 10.47
CA LYS A 41 -7.29 14.90 11.30
C LYS A 41 -8.61 15.42 10.74
N VAL A 42 -8.68 15.71 9.43
CA VAL A 42 -9.88 16.25 8.79
C VAL A 42 -11.00 15.22 8.70
N SER A 43 -10.65 13.97 8.39
CA SER A 43 -11.66 12.90 8.32
C SER A 43 -12.09 12.41 9.71
N GLY A 44 -11.20 12.47 10.71
CA GLY A 44 -11.36 11.78 11.98
C GLY A 44 -11.27 10.25 11.85
N PHE A 45 -10.77 9.74 10.72
CA PHE A 45 -10.49 8.34 10.49
C PHE A 45 -8.99 8.08 10.73
N HIS A 46 -8.67 7.38 11.82
CA HIS A 46 -7.29 7.22 12.30
C HIS A 46 -6.69 5.85 11.92
N ARG A 47 -6.80 5.47 10.64
CA ARG A 47 -6.11 4.32 10.06
C ARG A 47 -5.56 4.69 8.69
N TRP A 48 -4.39 4.16 8.35
CA TRP A 48 -3.77 4.38 7.04
C TRP A 48 -2.97 3.16 6.59
N GLY A 49 -2.43 3.23 5.38
CA GLY A 49 -1.80 2.11 4.68
C GLY A 49 -2.77 1.46 3.69
N PHE A 50 -2.20 0.79 2.69
CA PHE A 50 -2.97 0.11 1.65
C PHE A 50 -3.68 -1.13 2.19
N VAL A 51 -4.80 -1.48 1.56
CA VAL A 51 -5.39 -2.83 1.69
C VAL A 51 -4.61 -3.77 0.80
N ILE A 52 -4.18 -4.92 1.34
CA ILE A 52 -3.32 -5.88 0.64
C ILE A 52 -4.14 -7.10 0.25
N TYR A 53 -4.12 -7.46 -1.03
CA TYR A 53 -4.75 -8.66 -1.57
C TYR A 53 -3.71 -9.74 -1.84
N ARG A 54 -3.91 -10.90 -1.22
CA ARG A 54 -3.19 -12.13 -1.55
C ARG A 54 -3.92 -12.86 -2.67
N THR A 55 -3.26 -13.11 -3.80
CA THR A 55 -3.87 -13.82 -4.94
C THR A 55 -3.16 -15.11 -5.32
N THR A 56 -2.23 -15.57 -4.50
CA THR A 56 -1.57 -16.87 -4.70
C THR A 56 -1.37 -17.60 -3.37
N TYR A 57 -1.66 -18.90 -3.38
CA TYR A 57 -1.81 -19.71 -2.16
C TYR A 57 -0.96 -20.98 -2.17
N ASN A 58 -0.03 -21.11 -3.12
CA ASN A 58 0.81 -22.29 -3.28
C ASN A 58 2.07 -22.31 -2.39
N ASP A 59 2.41 -21.19 -1.72
CA ASP A 59 3.58 -21.08 -0.86
C ASP A 59 3.36 -20.09 0.29
N ASP A 60 2.86 -20.59 1.42
CA ASP A 60 2.61 -19.78 2.62
C ASP A 60 3.91 -19.23 3.24
N ALA A 61 5.01 -19.98 3.18
CA ALA A 61 6.26 -19.55 3.78
C ALA A 61 6.86 -18.35 3.02
N MET A 62 6.79 -18.39 1.69
CA MET A 62 7.18 -17.26 0.85
C MET A 62 6.25 -16.06 1.04
N TRP A 63 4.95 -16.29 1.22
CA TRP A 63 3.98 -15.23 1.50
C TRP A 63 4.30 -14.50 2.82
N GLU A 64 4.53 -15.26 3.89
CA GLU A 64 4.89 -14.67 5.19
C GLU A 64 6.22 -13.91 5.12
N ARG A 65 7.19 -14.43 4.37
CA ARG A 65 8.45 -13.73 4.11
C ARG A 65 8.20 -12.42 3.36
N TYR A 66 7.39 -12.43 2.30
CA TYR A 66 7.05 -11.23 1.53
C TYR A 66 6.37 -10.17 2.40
N LEU A 67 5.36 -10.57 3.18
CA LEU A 67 4.64 -9.66 4.06
C LEU A 67 5.56 -9.07 5.14
N GLN A 68 6.50 -9.87 5.65
CA GLN A 68 7.50 -9.39 6.60
C GLN A 68 8.45 -8.35 5.97
N VAL A 69 8.94 -8.58 4.74
CA VAL A 69 9.78 -7.59 4.04
C VAL A 69 9.00 -6.29 3.83
N LEU A 70 7.75 -6.39 3.38
CA LEU A 70 6.90 -5.23 3.12
C LEU A 70 6.67 -4.40 4.39
N LYS A 71 6.40 -5.05 5.54
CA LYS A 71 6.27 -4.39 6.84
C LYS A 71 7.57 -3.70 7.28
N LEU A 72 8.69 -4.42 7.18
CA LEU A 72 10.00 -3.90 7.55
C LEU A 72 10.43 -2.71 6.68
N SER A 73 10.09 -2.73 5.40
CA SER A 73 10.33 -1.62 4.48
C SER A 73 9.58 -0.36 4.91
N ALA A 74 8.28 -0.49 5.22
CA ALA A 74 7.48 0.62 5.70
C ALA A 74 7.98 1.18 7.04
N GLN A 75 8.40 0.30 7.97
CA GLN A 75 8.99 0.70 9.25
C GLN A 75 10.31 1.46 9.08
N ASP A 76 11.20 1.00 8.18
CA ASP A 76 12.44 1.72 7.88
C ASP A 76 12.16 3.08 7.27
N CYS A 77 11.19 3.16 6.34
CA CYS A 77 10.79 4.42 5.75
C CYS A 77 10.31 5.39 6.84
N LEU A 78 9.41 4.96 7.72
CA LEU A 78 8.92 5.75 8.85
C LEU A 78 10.06 6.22 9.78
N ALA A 79 10.96 5.33 10.16
CA ALA A 79 12.11 5.65 10.99
C ALA A 79 13.04 6.67 10.32
N SER A 80 13.29 6.53 9.01
CA SER A 80 14.14 7.44 8.25
C SER A 80 13.55 8.84 8.10
N LEU A 81 12.22 8.94 8.09
CA LEU A 81 11.47 10.18 7.97
C LEU A 81 11.15 10.83 9.33
N GLY A 82 11.57 10.23 10.45
CA GLY A 82 11.21 10.70 11.79
C GLY A 82 9.70 10.57 12.10
N GLY A 83 8.99 9.74 11.34
CA GLY A 83 7.56 9.44 11.49
C GLY A 83 7.27 8.23 12.39
N ASP A 84 8.32 7.62 12.95
CA ASP A 84 8.29 6.44 13.82
C ASP A 84 7.41 6.62 15.07
N VAL A 85 7.21 7.85 15.55
CA VAL A 85 6.50 8.06 16.81
C VAL A 85 4.98 8.20 16.66
N LEU A 86 4.46 8.86 15.63
CA LEU A 86 3.02 9.14 15.53
C LEU A 86 2.27 8.19 14.59
N LEU A 87 2.80 7.97 13.38
CA LEU A 87 2.03 7.33 12.31
C LEU A 87 2.11 5.80 12.36
N GLU A 88 3.19 5.23 12.91
CA GLU A 88 3.33 3.78 13.04
C GLU A 88 2.14 3.16 13.79
N GLN A 89 1.65 3.79 14.86
CA GLN A 89 0.54 3.28 15.67
C GLN A 89 -0.82 3.26 14.92
N TYR A 90 -0.95 4.04 13.86
CA TYR A 90 -2.18 4.14 13.06
C TYR A 90 -2.10 3.34 11.75
N MET A 91 -0.93 2.76 11.43
CA MET A 91 -0.75 1.97 10.24
C MET A 91 -1.52 0.65 10.38
N ASP A 92 -2.37 0.34 9.40
CA ASP A 92 -3.26 -0.81 9.41
C ASP A 92 -2.97 -1.75 8.22
N TRP A 93 -2.32 -2.87 8.54
CA TRP A 93 -1.92 -3.94 7.62
C TRP A 93 -3.09 -4.90 7.29
N LEU A 94 -4.19 -4.36 6.76
CA LEU A 94 -5.34 -5.17 6.38
C LEU A 94 -5.00 -6.05 5.17
N VAL A 95 -4.87 -7.35 5.41
CA VAL A 95 -4.73 -8.38 4.37
C VAL A 95 -6.10 -9.00 4.12
N ILE A 96 -6.57 -8.94 2.88
CA ILE A 96 -7.72 -9.69 2.40
C ILE A 96 -7.20 -10.96 1.72
N SER A 97 -7.57 -12.10 2.30
CA SER A 97 -7.12 -13.42 1.92
C SER A 97 -8.32 -14.38 1.97
N ASP A 98 -8.73 -14.85 0.82
CA ASP A 98 -9.81 -15.81 0.63
C ASP A 98 -9.45 -16.70 -0.58
N PRO A 99 -8.81 -17.87 -0.35
CA PRO A 99 -8.36 -18.73 -1.44
C PRO A 99 -9.48 -19.16 -2.39
N ALA A 100 -10.71 -19.26 -1.89
CA ALA A 100 -11.85 -19.72 -2.70
C ALA A 100 -12.24 -18.71 -3.80
N THR A 101 -11.98 -17.43 -3.58
CA THR A 101 -12.36 -16.34 -4.51
C THR A 101 -11.16 -15.58 -5.08
N LEU A 102 -9.99 -15.66 -4.45
CA LEU A 102 -8.82 -14.85 -4.81
C LEU A 102 -7.65 -15.66 -5.36
N ASP A 103 -7.63 -17.00 -5.28
CA ASP A 103 -6.52 -17.78 -5.86
C ASP A 103 -6.52 -17.67 -7.39
N GLY A 104 -5.45 -17.07 -7.92
CA GLY A 104 -5.33 -16.75 -9.35
C GLY A 104 -6.23 -15.63 -9.86
N ALA A 105 -6.88 -14.86 -8.96
CA ALA A 105 -7.73 -13.74 -9.37
C ALA A 105 -6.95 -12.68 -10.15
N SER A 106 -7.55 -12.16 -11.23
CA SER A 106 -6.93 -11.10 -12.02
C SER A 106 -6.93 -9.75 -11.29
N LYS A 107 -6.15 -8.78 -11.78
CA LYS A 107 -6.19 -7.41 -11.26
C LYS A 107 -7.57 -6.76 -11.42
N ALA A 108 -8.29 -7.09 -12.50
CA ALA A 108 -9.67 -6.64 -12.71
C ALA A 108 -10.64 -7.25 -11.67
N ASP A 109 -10.48 -8.54 -11.35
CA ASP A 109 -11.29 -9.20 -10.30
C ASP A 109 -11.03 -8.58 -8.92
N VAL A 110 -9.75 -8.37 -8.57
CA VAL A 110 -9.37 -7.73 -7.31
C VAL A 110 -9.86 -6.29 -7.25
N LYS A 111 -9.78 -5.52 -8.33
CA LYS A 111 -10.33 -4.16 -8.41
C LYS A 111 -11.83 -4.16 -8.11
N LYS A 112 -12.60 -5.07 -8.74
CA LYS A 112 -14.05 -5.21 -8.49
C LYS A 112 -14.36 -5.61 -7.05
N HIS A 113 -13.59 -6.54 -6.49
CA HIS A 113 -13.71 -6.92 -5.08
C HIS A 113 -13.40 -5.73 -4.16
N PHE A 114 -12.32 -4.99 -4.44
CA PHE A 114 -11.92 -3.80 -3.68
C PHE A 114 -12.96 -2.69 -3.73
N GLN A 115 -13.55 -2.42 -4.90
CA GLN A 115 -14.66 -1.46 -5.02
C GLN A 115 -15.88 -1.88 -4.19
N SER A 116 -16.18 -3.19 -4.13
CA SER A 116 -17.26 -3.73 -3.29
C SER A 116 -16.93 -3.61 -1.80
N TRP A 117 -15.70 -3.92 -1.40
CA TRP A 117 -15.18 -3.71 -0.05
C TRP A 117 -15.27 -2.23 0.33
N TYR A 118 -14.88 -1.31 -0.55
CA TYR A 118 -14.99 0.12 -0.32
C TYR A 118 -16.45 0.57 -0.16
N ALA A 119 -17.36 0.10 -1.03
CA ALA A 119 -18.77 0.44 -0.98
C ALA A 119 -19.44 -0.01 0.32
N ALA A 120 -18.99 -1.15 0.88
CA ALA A 120 -19.48 -1.69 2.14
C ALA A 120 -18.86 -1.05 3.40
N ARG A 121 -18.13 0.06 3.28
CA ARG A 121 -17.55 0.74 4.45
C ARG A 121 -18.63 1.22 5.41
N SER A 122 -18.32 1.17 6.69
CA SER A 122 -19.19 1.66 7.75
C SER A 122 -18.39 1.93 9.02
N GLU A 123 -18.98 2.65 9.98
CA GLU A 123 -18.30 2.84 11.26
C GLU A 123 -18.20 1.53 12.06
N GLU A 124 -19.17 0.62 11.90
CA GLU A 124 -19.16 -0.69 12.55
C GLU A 124 -18.00 -1.56 12.06
N ARG A 125 -17.69 -1.51 10.75
CA ARG A 125 -16.61 -2.31 10.16
C ARG A 125 -15.24 -1.66 10.34
N ASP A 126 -15.14 -0.37 10.02
CA ASP A 126 -13.86 0.32 9.84
C ASP A 126 -13.51 1.24 11.01
N GLY A 127 -14.46 1.52 11.91
CA GLY A 127 -14.30 2.39 13.06
C GLY A 127 -14.73 3.85 12.82
N PRO A 128 -14.60 4.71 13.84
CA PRO A 128 -15.08 6.08 13.81
C PRO A 128 -14.57 6.88 12.62
N GLY A 129 -15.45 7.67 12.02
CA GLY A 129 -15.11 8.56 10.90
C GLY A 129 -15.11 7.89 9.53
N ALA A 130 -15.11 6.56 9.44
CA ALA A 130 -15.05 5.82 8.18
C ALA A 130 -16.20 6.17 7.21
N ALA A 131 -17.40 6.42 7.72
CA ALA A 131 -18.59 6.72 6.92
C ALA A 131 -18.67 8.18 6.42
N LYS A 132 -17.77 9.07 6.86
CA LYS A 132 -17.82 10.50 6.48
C LYS A 132 -17.45 10.69 5.01
N SER A 133 -18.01 11.72 4.37
CA SER A 133 -17.71 12.03 2.96
C SER A 133 -16.24 12.35 2.70
N GLY A 134 -15.52 12.90 3.69
CA GLY A 134 -14.10 13.22 3.59
C GLY A 134 -13.18 11.99 3.48
N THR A 135 -13.59 10.81 3.97
CA THR A 135 -12.75 9.60 3.88
C THR A 135 -12.70 9.02 2.48
N LYS A 136 -13.64 9.37 1.59
CA LYS A 136 -13.73 8.83 0.23
C LYS A 136 -12.47 9.06 -0.60
N ARG A 137 -11.73 10.12 -0.29
CA ARG A 137 -10.51 10.53 -1.00
C ARG A 137 -9.23 10.15 -0.26
N LEU A 138 -9.31 9.29 0.77
CA LEU A 138 -8.11 8.77 1.40
C LEU A 138 -7.51 7.67 0.51
N PRO A 139 -6.18 7.60 0.34
CA PRO A 139 -5.54 6.63 -0.54
C PRO A 139 -5.95 5.18 -0.27
N ARG A 140 -6.11 4.78 1.00
CA ARG A 140 -6.59 3.45 1.41
C ARG A 140 -7.91 3.02 0.75
N PHE A 141 -8.74 3.98 0.39
CA PHE A 141 -10.05 3.75 -0.21
C PHE A 141 -10.10 3.98 -1.72
N GLN A 142 -8.99 4.45 -2.31
CA GLN A 142 -8.84 4.63 -3.75
C GLN A 142 -7.94 3.57 -4.36
N HIS A 143 -7.00 3.04 -3.59
CA HIS A 143 -5.95 2.16 -4.06
C HIS A 143 -5.78 0.94 -3.16
N CYS A 144 -5.41 -0.19 -3.77
CA CYS A 144 -5.04 -1.39 -3.05
C CYS A 144 -3.74 -1.98 -3.58
N VAL A 145 -3.07 -2.74 -2.74
CA VAL A 145 -1.91 -3.54 -3.11
C VAL A 145 -2.40 -4.93 -3.55
N TYR A 146 -1.94 -5.36 -4.70
CA TYR A 146 -2.15 -6.70 -5.25
C TYR A 146 -0.81 -7.45 -5.25
N VAL A 147 -0.83 -8.68 -4.75
CA VAL A 147 0.37 -9.52 -4.65
C VAL A 147 0.09 -10.87 -5.30
N ASP A 148 0.68 -11.05 -6.48
CA ASP A 148 0.70 -12.33 -7.18
C ASP A 148 2.04 -13.06 -7.03
N ARG A 149 2.15 -14.17 -7.75
CA ARG A 149 3.37 -14.98 -7.79
C ARG A 149 4.60 -14.18 -8.22
N LYS A 150 4.47 -13.31 -9.24
CA LYS A 150 5.60 -12.49 -9.72
C LYS A 150 6.10 -11.54 -8.63
N CYS A 151 5.20 -10.90 -7.88
CA CYS A 151 5.55 -10.07 -6.74
C CYS A 151 6.27 -10.90 -5.66
N MET A 152 5.74 -12.07 -5.31
CA MET A 152 6.36 -12.94 -4.31
C MET A 152 7.76 -13.42 -4.72
N ASP A 153 7.95 -13.76 -5.99
CA ASP A 153 9.23 -14.25 -6.53
C ASP A 153 10.37 -13.24 -6.36
N THR A 154 10.08 -11.93 -6.34
CA THR A 154 11.10 -10.90 -6.08
C THR A 154 11.75 -11.00 -4.70
N VAL A 155 11.08 -11.63 -3.72
CA VAL A 155 11.64 -11.86 -2.38
C VAL A 155 12.59 -13.05 -2.36
N ALA A 156 12.47 -13.98 -3.32
CA ALA A 156 13.38 -15.12 -3.41
C ALA A 156 14.83 -14.68 -3.63
N GLU A 157 15.03 -13.54 -4.31
CA GLU A 157 16.33 -12.97 -4.62
C GLU A 157 17.01 -12.30 -3.41
N LEU A 158 16.26 -12.05 -2.33
CA LEU A 158 16.82 -11.43 -1.14
C LEU A 158 17.71 -12.40 -0.35
N PRO A 159 18.85 -11.94 0.20
CA PRO A 159 19.69 -12.77 1.05
C PRO A 159 18.94 -13.17 2.33
N ALA A 160 19.25 -14.35 2.87
CA ALA A 160 18.65 -14.83 4.12
C ALA A 160 18.89 -13.87 5.31
N SER A 161 19.98 -13.10 5.26
CA SER A 161 20.33 -12.09 6.27
C SER A 161 19.54 -10.78 6.14
N TYR A 162 18.76 -10.57 5.08
CA TYR A 162 18.02 -9.32 4.85
C TYR A 162 17.20 -8.92 6.09
N MET A 163 16.47 -9.88 6.65
CA MET A 163 15.62 -9.69 7.84
C MET A 163 16.42 -9.41 9.13
N SER A 164 17.67 -9.86 9.21
CA SER A 164 18.51 -9.75 10.42
C SER A 164 19.46 -8.55 10.37
N SER A 165 19.46 -7.79 9.27
CA SER A 165 20.33 -6.64 9.08
C SER A 165 19.96 -5.53 10.06
N ARG A 166 20.91 -5.13 10.92
CA ARG A 166 20.78 -3.95 11.79
C ARG A 166 21.34 -2.72 11.07
N GLY A 167 20.59 -1.62 11.04
CA GLY A 167 20.98 -0.39 10.35
C GLY A 167 20.36 -0.25 8.96
N ARG A 168 20.93 0.62 8.11
CA ARG A 168 20.42 0.87 6.75
C ARG A 168 20.45 -0.42 5.92
N ARG A 169 19.28 -0.97 5.59
CA ARG A 169 19.17 -2.15 4.74
C ARG A 169 19.62 -1.84 3.31
N PRO A 170 20.25 -2.79 2.60
CA PRO A 170 20.40 -2.68 1.16
C PRO A 170 19.02 -2.57 0.50
N GLY A 171 18.93 -1.82 -0.60
CA GLY A 171 17.68 -1.71 -1.35
C GLY A 171 17.14 -3.09 -1.72
N SER A 172 15.86 -3.33 -1.47
CA SER A 172 15.14 -4.51 -1.91
C SER A 172 14.62 -4.28 -3.32
N ASN A 173 14.92 -5.18 -4.26
CA ASN A 173 14.26 -5.18 -5.57
C ASN A 173 12.86 -5.81 -5.48
N VAL A 174 12.21 -5.71 -4.33
CA VAL A 174 10.93 -6.34 -4.07
C VAL A 174 9.82 -5.43 -4.57
N VAL A 175 8.85 -6.03 -5.25
CA VAL A 175 7.84 -5.29 -6.00
C VAL A 175 6.45 -5.67 -5.53
N ALA A 176 5.59 -4.66 -5.43
CA ALA A 176 4.15 -4.80 -5.28
C ALA A 176 3.43 -4.25 -6.52
N VAL A 177 2.21 -4.70 -6.78
CA VAL A 177 1.31 -3.98 -7.69
C VAL A 177 0.42 -3.05 -6.88
N VAL A 178 0.31 -1.79 -7.28
CA VAL A 178 -0.69 -0.86 -6.76
C VAL A 178 -1.79 -0.68 -7.82
N ILE A 179 -3.00 -1.09 -7.47
CA ILE A 179 -4.20 -0.98 -8.30
C ILE A 179 -4.92 0.32 -7.96
N ASP A 180 -5.35 1.03 -9.00
CA ASP A 180 -6.24 2.17 -8.89
C ASP A 180 -7.70 1.75 -9.01
N GLY A 181 -8.36 1.66 -7.85
CA GLY A 181 -9.78 1.34 -7.74
C GLY A 181 -10.70 2.39 -8.34
N THR A 182 -10.19 3.59 -8.63
CA THR A 182 -10.95 4.70 -9.22
C THR A 182 -10.78 4.82 -10.73
N PHE A 183 -9.84 4.07 -11.32
CA PHE A 183 -9.63 4.07 -12.76
C PHE A 183 -10.87 3.57 -13.51
N ASP A 184 -11.35 4.33 -14.49
CA ASP A 184 -12.48 3.95 -15.33
C ASP A 184 -11.98 3.42 -16.67
N GLU A 185 -12.14 2.12 -16.89
CA GLU A 185 -11.79 1.44 -18.14
C GLU A 185 -12.83 1.65 -19.25
N THR A 186 -14.04 2.12 -18.90
CA THR A 186 -15.14 2.29 -19.85
C THR A 186 -15.06 3.59 -20.63
N THR A 187 -14.37 4.59 -20.08
CA THR A 187 -14.13 5.87 -20.74
C THR A 187 -12.79 5.81 -21.48
N PRO A 188 -12.79 5.82 -22.83
CA PRO A 188 -11.54 5.77 -23.59
C PRO A 188 -10.68 6.99 -23.29
N SER A 189 -9.40 6.74 -23.01
CA SER A 189 -8.40 7.79 -22.89
C SER A 189 -8.09 8.41 -24.25
N ASN A 190 -7.68 9.68 -24.28
CA ASN A 190 -7.34 10.39 -25.52
C ASN A 190 -6.16 9.76 -26.26
N ASP A 191 -5.38 8.92 -25.59
CA ASP A 191 -4.21 8.21 -26.07
C ASP A 191 -4.47 6.71 -26.30
N GLN A 192 -5.73 6.29 -26.39
CA GLN A 192 -6.09 4.92 -26.75
C GLN A 192 -5.47 4.52 -28.11
N GLY A 193 -4.86 3.35 -28.16
CA GLY A 193 -4.17 2.82 -29.34
C GLY A 193 -2.75 3.37 -29.55
N LEU A 194 -2.27 4.28 -28.70
CA LEU A 194 -0.92 4.85 -28.82
C LEU A 194 0.15 4.04 -28.09
N TYR A 195 -0.24 3.08 -27.24
CA TYR A 195 0.68 2.25 -26.47
C TYR A 195 0.45 0.74 -26.69
N PRO A 196 1.48 -0.10 -26.52
CA PRO A 196 1.35 -1.55 -26.60
C PRO A 196 0.30 -2.09 -25.62
N ASP A 197 -0.48 -3.09 -26.04
CA ASP A 197 -1.52 -3.67 -25.18
C ASP A 197 -0.94 -4.20 -23.86
N VAL A 198 -1.57 -3.81 -22.75
CA VAL A 198 -1.34 -4.36 -21.43
C VAL A 198 -2.70 -4.68 -20.84
N GLU A 199 -3.03 -5.97 -20.83
CA GLU A 199 -4.28 -6.50 -20.27
C GLU A 199 -5.53 -5.83 -20.88
N GLY A 200 -5.51 -5.60 -22.20
CA GLY A 200 -6.61 -4.93 -22.91
C GLY A 200 -6.56 -3.40 -22.88
N CYS A 201 -5.57 -2.80 -22.21
CA CYS A 201 -5.37 -1.35 -22.19
C CYS A 201 -4.26 -0.92 -23.17
N THR A 202 -4.61 -0.04 -24.11
CA THR A 202 -3.67 0.55 -25.09
C THR A 202 -3.43 2.05 -24.87
N GLY A 203 -3.90 2.60 -23.73
CA GLY A 203 -3.54 3.92 -23.25
C GLY A 203 -2.23 3.91 -22.44
N ARG A 204 -1.75 5.10 -22.06
CA ARG A 204 -0.54 5.27 -21.23
C ARG A 204 -0.73 4.67 -19.85
N TYR A 205 -1.81 5.05 -19.17
CA TYR A 205 -2.13 4.60 -17.82
C TYR A 205 -3.09 3.43 -17.86
N VAL A 206 -2.68 2.31 -17.27
CA VAL A 206 -3.40 1.04 -17.36
C VAL A 206 -4.26 0.74 -16.12
N GLY A 207 -4.42 1.73 -15.23
CA GLY A 207 -5.17 1.58 -13.98
C GLY A 207 -4.43 0.87 -12.85
N TRP A 208 -3.15 0.56 -13.04
CA TRP A 208 -2.28 -0.03 -12.03
C TRP A 208 -0.81 0.21 -12.41
N ARG A 209 0.10 -0.04 -11.47
CA ARG A 209 1.56 0.02 -11.69
C ARG A 209 2.28 -1.00 -10.82
N TYR A 210 3.50 -1.36 -11.23
CA TYR A 210 4.47 -1.98 -10.33
C TYR A 210 5.14 -0.89 -9.51
N ASP A 211 5.25 -1.10 -8.20
CA ASP A 211 5.95 -0.24 -7.26
C ASP A 211 7.02 -1.01 -6.51
N ASP A 212 8.18 -0.37 -6.38
CA ASP A 212 9.16 -0.75 -5.37
C ASP A 212 8.53 -0.63 -3.97
N ILE A 213 8.61 -1.69 -3.18
CA ILE A 213 8.00 -1.70 -1.84
C ILE A 213 8.61 -0.66 -0.90
N GLU A 214 9.85 -0.21 -1.14
CA GLU A 214 10.51 0.85 -0.37
C GLU A 214 9.85 2.21 -0.60
N MET A 215 9.15 2.36 -1.72
CA MET A 215 8.47 3.59 -2.10
C MET A 215 6.99 3.58 -1.74
N LEU A 216 6.43 2.50 -1.17
CA LEU A 216 4.98 2.41 -0.89
C LEU A 216 4.48 3.45 0.12
N VAL A 217 5.26 3.74 1.17
CA VAL A 217 4.90 4.77 2.16
C VAL A 217 4.85 6.16 1.50
N ASN A 218 5.85 6.48 0.67
CA ASN A 218 5.87 7.73 -0.09
C ASN A 218 4.75 7.79 -1.15
N THR A 219 4.48 6.67 -1.81
CA THR A 219 3.38 6.55 -2.78
C THR A 219 2.03 6.78 -2.11
N TYR A 220 1.82 6.21 -0.91
CA TYR A 220 0.62 6.45 -0.12
C TYR A 220 0.48 7.93 0.24
N GLU A 221 1.57 8.56 0.69
CA GLU A 221 1.60 9.98 1.03
C GLU A 221 1.24 10.88 -0.14
N GLU A 222 1.86 10.68 -1.31
CA GLU A 222 1.61 11.48 -2.51
C GLU A 222 0.20 11.24 -3.09
N ALA A 223 -0.35 10.04 -2.92
CA ALA A 223 -1.69 9.69 -3.39
C ALA A 223 -2.82 10.44 -2.66
N HIS A 224 -2.52 11.20 -1.59
CA HIS A 224 -3.49 12.11 -0.99
C HIS A 224 -3.89 13.26 -1.92
N ASP A 225 -2.94 13.77 -2.71
CA ASP A 225 -3.13 14.96 -3.54
C ASP A 225 -3.05 14.68 -5.04
N TYR A 226 -2.37 13.60 -5.42
CA TYR A 226 -2.07 13.28 -6.81
C TYR A 226 -2.69 11.95 -7.24
N SER A 227 -3.12 11.88 -8.50
CA SER A 227 -3.51 10.61 -9.12
C SER A 227 -2.29 9.70 -9.26
N LEU A 228 -2.49 8.40 -9.03
CA LEU A 228 -1.46 7.37 -9.21
C LEU A 228 -0.85 7.36 -10.63
N SER A 229 -1.60 7.84 -11.64
CA SER A 229 -1.13 8.02 -13.03
C SER A 229 -0.10 9.15 -13.23
N GLY A 230 -0.03 10.08 -12.26
CA GLY A 230 0.84 11.26 -12.27
C GLY A 230 2.05 11.16 -11.33
N ILE A 231 1.98 10.35 -10.28
CA ILE A 231 3.06 10.18 -9.29
C ILE A 231 4.20 9.36 -9.90
N GLU A 232 5.08 9.95 -10.70
CA GLU A 232 6.26 9.26 -11.26
C GLU A 232 5.94 7.93 -11.99
N TYR A 233 4.71 7.82 -12.54
CA TYR A 233 4.20 6.58 -13.13
C TYR A 233 5.11 6.05 -14.24
N LYS A 234 5.49 4.77 -14.10
CA LYS A 234 6.15 3.98 -15.14
C LYS A 234 5.19 2.92 -15.66
N ARG A 235 5.01 2.92 -16.97
CA ARG A 235 4.12 1.97 -17.63
C ARG A 235 4.70 0.56 -17.51
N PRO A 236 3.90 -0.43 -17.05
CA PRO A 236 4.34 -1.83 -17.02
C PRO A 236 4.94 -2.28 -18.37
N PRO A 237 6.01 -3.10 -18.35
CA PRO A 237 6.53 -3.83 -17.18
C PRO A 237 7.53 -3.04 -16.31
N LEU A 238 7.76 -1.75 -16.57
CA LEU A 238 8.67 -0.94 -15.76
C LEU A 238 8.16 -0.76 -14.32
N ILE A 239 9.10 -0.72 -13.37
CA ILE A 239 8.83 -0.55 -11.94
C ILE A 239 8.93 0.94 -11.58
N SER A 240 7.87 1.48 -10.99
CA SER A 240 7.82 2.85 -10.50
C SER A 240 8.55 2.99 -9.16
N PRO A 241 9.06 4.18 -8.80
CA PRO A 241 8.98 5.44 -9.55
C PRO A 241 10.12 5.66 -10.55
N PHE A 242 11.24 4.96 -10.44
CA PHE A 242 12.44 5.30 -11.22
C PHE A 242 12.41 4.71 -12.64
N GLY A 243 11.86 3.51 -12.81
CA GLY A 243 11.80 2.83 -14.12
C GLY A 243 13.15 2.28 -14.60
N PHE A 244 14.14 2.15 -13.72
CA PHE A 244 15.43 1.52 -14.06
C PHE A 244 15.33 -0.01 -14.16
N ASN A 245 14.36 -0.60 -13.46
CA ASN A 245 14.10 -2.04 -13.44
C ASN A 245 12.73 -2.34 -14.07
N SER A 246 12.56 -3.57 -14.54
CA SER A 246 11.30 -4.07 -15.10
C SER A 246 10.97 -5.44 -14.54
N MET A 247 9.68 -5.71 -14.32
CA MET A 247 9.20 -7.04 -14.00
C MET A 247 9.39 -8.00 -15.18
N PRO A 248 9.71 -9.28 -14.93
CA PRO A 248 9.81 -10.28 -15.98
C PRO A 248 8.47 -10.45 -16.72
N ALA A 249 8.57 -10.66 -18.04
CA ALA A 249 7.43 -10.90 -18.92
C ALA A 249 6.59 -12.09 -18.46
#